data_AF-A0A8S2W063-F1
#
_entry.id   AF-A0A8S2W063-F1
#
_cell.length_a   1.000
_cell.length_b   1.000
_cell.length_c   1.000
_cell.angle_alpha   90.00
_cell.angle_beta   90.00
_cell.angle_gamma   90.00
#
_symmetry.space_group_name_H-M   'P 1'
#
loop_
_entity.id
_entity.type
_entity.pdbx_description
1 polymer ?
#
loop_
_entity_poly.entity_id
_entity_poly.type
_entity_poly.pdbx_seq_one_letter_code
_entity_poly.pdbx_strand_id
1 'polypeptide(L)'
;DILEQVINENNLVDKPSQIFNCDESDFADNTDTTKVIVSNPTKFPYKKQDGTGKSYYSVLFCVSAAGVILPPYIIYKAKRLYGDWCLHGPPGAAYNTSKNGWMEENVFYEWFKHLFIPQTARTPKPILLMLDGHTS
;
A
#
# COMPACT_ATOMS: atom_id res chain seq x y z
N ASP A 1 22.77 14.47 6.78
CA ASP A 1 21.55 13.66 6.58
C ASP A 1 21.98 12.36 5.91
N ILE A 2 21.51 11.20 6.38
CA ILE A 2 21.91 9.88 5.84
C ILE A 2 21.43 9.75 4.39
N LEU A 3 20.25 10.28 4.07
CA LEU A 3 19.69 10.19 2.73
C LEU A 3 20.55 10.96 1.72
N GLU A 4 20.89 12.20 2.04
CA GLU A 4 21.76 13.04 1.20
C GLU A 4 23.13 12.38 0.98
N GLN A 5 23.70 11.79 2.02
CA GLN A 5 24.96 11.05 1.93
C GLN A 5 24.85 9.87 0.95
N VAL A 6 23.82 9.01 1.10
CA VAL A 6 23.62 7.84 0.23
C VAL A 6 23.39 8.25 -1.22
N ILE A 7 22.61 9.31 -1.46
CA ILE A 7 22.36 9.82 -2.82
C ILE A 7 23.67 10.29 -3.47
N ASN A 8 24.49 11.03 -2.73
CA ASN A 8 25.76 11.56 -3.24
C ASN A 8 26.79 10.44 -3.48
N GLU A 9 26.98 9.53 -2.51
CA GLU A 9 27.91 8.40 -2.62
C GLU A 9 27.59 7.47 -3.81
N ASN A 10 26.31 7.32 -4.13
CA ASN A 10 25.83 6.48 -5.23
C ASN A 10 25.61 7.24 -6.55
N ASN A 11 25.97 8.53 -6.61
CA ASN A 11 25.78 9.39 -7.79
C ASN A 11 24.33 9.40 -8.32
N LEU A 12 23.36 9.57 -7.43
CA LEU A 12 21.91 9.49 -7.75
C LEU A 12 21.22 10.85 -7.87
N VAL A 13 21.92 11.96 -7.63
CA VAL A 13 21.36 13.34 -7.59
C VAL A 13 20.48 13.64 -8.82
N ASP A 14 20.98 13.33 -10.02
CA ASP A 14 20.28 13.61 -11.29
C ASP A 14 19.60 12.36 -11.89
N LYS A 15 19.31 11.34 -11.07
CA LYS A 15 18.79 10.03 -11.52
C LYS A 15 17.47 9.66 -10.84
N PRO A 16 16.40 10.46 -11.04
CA PRO A 16 15.12 10.26 -10.34
C PRO A 16 14.45 8.91 -10.65
N SER A 17 14.72 8.31 -11.82
CA SER A 17 14.20 6.98 -12.18
C SER A 17 14.81 5.83 -11.35
N GLN A 18 15.86 6.09 -10.58
CA GLN A 18 16.56 5.10 -9.74
C GLN A 18 16.22 5.26 -8.25
N ILE A 19 15.37 6.23 -7.88
CA ILE A 19 15.00 6.53 -6.51
C ILE A 19 13.54 6.13 -6.27
N PHE A 20 13.41 5.02 -5.56
CA PHE A 20 12.26 4.35 -4.94
C PHE A 20 11.73 5.03 -3.69
N ASN A 21 10.45 5.42 -3.59
CA ASN A 21 9.77 5.48 -2.30
C ASN A 21 8.66 4.44 -2.26
N CYS A 22 8.49 3.73 -1.15
CA CYS A 22 7.29 2.96 -0.91
C CYS A 22 6.75 3.18 0.49
N ASP A 23 5.42 3.13 0.60
CA ASP A 23 4.69 3.41 1.82
C ASP A 23 3.40 2.59 1.86
N GLU A 24 2.96 2.25 3.08
CA GLU A 24 1.74 1.50 3.34
C GLU A 24 0.59 2.45 3.68
N SER A 25 -0.58 2.20 3.09
CA SER A 25 -1.79 2.94 3.41
C SER A 25 -2.96 2.00 3.66
N ASP A 26 -3.68 2.24 4.75
CA ASP A 26 -4.86 1.49 5.12
C ASP A 26 -6.11 2.03 4.44
N PHE A 27 -6.90 1.13 3.87
CA PHE A 27 -8.19 1.43 3.29
C PHE A 27 -9.27 0.69 4.06
N ALA A 28 -10.28 1.42 4.50
CA ALA A 28 -11.47 0.84 5.11
C ALA A 28 -12.54 0.61 4.03
N ASP A 29 -13.24 -0.53 4.14
CA ASP A 29 -14.38 -0.84 3.26
C ASP A 29 -15.55 0.15 3.43
N ASN A 30 -15.51 0.97 4.48
CA ASN A 30 -16.62 1.77 4.97
C ASN A 30 -16.26 3.27 5.03
N THR A 31 -16.20 3.93 3.87
CA THR A 31 -15.85 5.36 3.75
C THR A 31 -17.04 6.33 3.89
N ASP A 32 -18.24 5.82 4.19
CA ASP A 32 -19.46 6.61 4.17
C ASP A 32 -19.61 7.51 5.41
N THR A 33 -19.20 8.77 5.30
CA THR A 33 -19.62 9.84 6.23
C THR A 33 -20.95 10.42 5.75
N THR A 34 -22.06 9.77 6.09
CA THR A 34 -23.38 10.26 5.70
C THR A 34 -23.93 11.24 6.74
N LYS A 35 -24.24 12.47 6.32
CA LYS A 35 -25.16 13.34 7.07
C LYS A 35 -26.55 12.69 7.02
N VAL A 36 -27.13 12.37 8.18
CA VAL A 36 -28.49 11.83 8.27
C VAL A 36 -29.49 12.95 8.53
N ILE A 37 -30.58 12.98 7.77
CA ILE A 37 -31.71 13.89 8.04
C ILE A 37 -32.67 13.16 8.97
N VAL A 38 -32.96 13.75 10.14
CA VAL A 38 -33.85 13.18 11.15
C VAL A 38 -34.90 14.20 11.58
N SER A 39 -36.08 13.72 11.98
CA SER A 39 -37.12 14.56 12.56
C SER A 39 -36.72 15.03 13.96
N ASN A 40 -36.92 16.30 14.28
CA ASN A 40 -36.84 16.79 15.65
C ASN A 40 -38.02 16.20 16.46
N PRO A 41 -37.85 15.56 17.64
CA PRO A 41 -36.67 15.53 18.53
C PRO A 41 -35.96 14.17 18.60
N THR A 42 -35.44 13.66 17.47
CA THR A 42 -34.64 12.43 17.48
C THR A 42 -33.39 12.60 18.32
N LYS A 43 -33.34 11.95 19.49
CA LYS A 43 -32.23 12.07 20.44
C LYS A 43 -30.97 11.31 20.00
N PHE A 44 -31.12 10.21 19.27
CA PHE A 44 -30.02 9.34 18.86
C PHE A 44 -30.16 8.95 17.38
N PRO A 45 -29.82 9.86 16.44
CA PRO A 45 -29.75 9.49 15.04
C PRO A 45 -28.62 8.46 14.82
N TYR A 46 -28.92 7.36 14.15
CA TYR A 46 -27.92 6.35 13.79
C TYR A 46 -28.15 5.85 12.36
N LYS A 47 -27.06 5.48 11.68
CA LYS A 47 -27.10 4.76 10.40
C LYS A 47 -26.84 3.29 10.70
N LYS A 48 -27.72 2.42 10.23
CA LYS A 48 -27.44 0.99 10.18
C LYS A 48 -26.49 0.75 9.01
N GLN A 49 -25.37 0.10 9.27
CA GLN A 49 -24.37 -0.24 8.26
C GLN A 49 -24.19 -1.75 8.24
N ASP A 50 -24.01 -2.31 7.04
CA ASP A 50 -23.66 -3.71 6.88
C ASP A 50 -22.16 -3.91 7.12
N GLY A 51 -21.81 -5.03 7.77
CA GLY A 51 -20.44 -5.32 8.19
C GLY A 51 -20.08 -4.78 9.58
N THR A 52 -18.84 -5.02 10.02
CA THR A 52 -18.38 -4.66 11.38
C THR A 52 -17.88 -3.22 11.49
N GLY A 53 -17.72 -2.50 10.37
CA GLY A 53 -17.03 -1.20 10.34
C GLY A 53 -15.54 -1.27 10.69
N LYS A 54 -14.99 -2.49 10.82
CA LYS A 54 -13.61 -2.77 11.24
C LYS A 54 -12.83 -3.57 10.21
N SER A 55 -13.39 -3.74 9.01
CA SER A 55 -12.71 -4.37 7.89
C SER A 55 -11.85 -3.30 7.20
N TYR A 56 -10.56 -3.58 7.15
CA TYR A 56 -9.58 -2.78 6.43
C TYR A 56 -8.66 -3.71 5.64
N TYR A 57 -8.06 -3.18 4.61
CA TYR A 57 -6.99 -3.81 3.86
C TYR A 57 -5.86 -2.80 3.69
N SER A 58 -4.63 -3.29 3.74
CA SER A 58 -3.45 -2.47 3.53
C SER A 58 -3.07 -2.49 2.06
N VAL A 59 -2.57 -1.36 1.56
CA VAL A 59 -2.01 -1.26 0.22
C VAL A 59 -0.63 -0.66 0.29
N LEU A 60 0.37 -1.40 -0.19
CA LEU A 60 1.69 -0.85 -0.41
C LEU A 60 1.74 -0.18 -1.78
N PHE A 61 2.04 1.11 -1.77
CA PHE A 61 2.35 1.87 -2.98
C PHE A 61 3.86 2.03 -3.11
N CYS A 62 4.35 2.01 -4.35
CA CYS A 62 5.75 2.31 -4.65
C CYS A 62 5.84 3.20 -5.88
N VAL A 63 6.56 4.32 -5.76
CA VAL A 63 6.64 5.36 -6.80
C VAL A 63 8.08 5.82 -6.92
N SER A 64 8.57 5.93 -8.16
CA SER A 64 9.89 6.53 -8.40
C SER A 64 9.84 8.06 -8.31
N ALA A 65 10.97 8.69 -8.03
CA ALA A 65 11.09 10.16 -8.10
C ALA A 65 10.84 10.71 -9.53
N ALA A 66 10.89 9.85 -10.56
CA ALA A 66 10.48 10.20 -11.92
C ALA A 66 8.96 10.09 -12.18
N GLY A 67 8.16 9.74 -11.15
CA GLY A 67 6.70 9.62 -11.23
C GLY A 67 6.19 8.28 -11.75
N VAL A 68 7.05 7.26 -11.86
CA VAL A 68 6.62 5.91 -12.28
C VAL A 68 6.03 5.19 -11.08
N ILE A 69 4.73 4.90 -11.16
CA ILE A 69 3.98 4.17 -10.13
C ILE A 69 4.05 2.68 -10.44
N LEU A 70 4.54 1.88 -9.50
CA LEU A 70 4.51 0.43 -9.58
C LEU A 70 3.09 -0.08 -9.28
N PRO A 71 2.69 -1.25 -9.81
CA PRO A 71 1.40 -1.82 -9.49
C PRO A 71 1.22 -1.98 -7.96
N PRO A 72 0.03 -1.67 -7.42
CA PRO A 72 -0.20 -1.72 -5.99
C PRO A 72 -0.16 -3.15 -5.48
N TYR A 73 0.27 -3.30 -4.24
CA TYR A 73 0.29 -4.59 -3.55
C TYR A 73 -0.70 -4.57 -2.40
N ILE A 74 -1.76 -5.37 -2.52
CA ILE A 74 -2.94 -5.32 -1.65
C ILE A 74 -2.87 -6.49 -0.66
N ILE A 75 -2.95 -6.19 0.63
CA ILE A 75 -2.90 -7.16 1.72
C ILE A 75 -4.24 -7.20 2.44
N TYR A 76 -4.92 -8.35 2.38
CA TYR A 76 -6.15 -8.59 3.13
C TYR A 76 -5.87 -9.26 4.47
N LYS A 77 -6.64 -8.87 5.50
CA LYS A 77 -6.68 -9.58 6.77
C LYS A 77 -7.42 -10.92 6.65
N ALA A 78 -6.70 -11.98 6.32
CA ALA A 78 -7.30 -13.31 6.10
C ALA A 78 -6.28 -14.44 6.25
N LYS A 79 -6.79 -15.68 6.39
CA LYS A 79 -5.96 -16.90 6.38
C LYS A 79 -5.65 -17.41 4.98
N ARG A 80 -6.47 -17.04 4.00
CA ARG A 80 -6.40 -17.51 2.61
C ARG A 80 -6.86 -16.38 1.70
N LEU A 81 -6.20 -16.27 0.55
CA LEU A 81 -6.63 -15.40 -0.53
C LEU A 81 -7.73 -16.10 -1.33
N TYR A 82 -8.85 -15.42 -1.54
CA TYR A 82 -9.93 -15.91 -2.40
C TYR A 82 -9.82 -15.26 -3.78
N GLY A 83 -9.98 -16.05 -4.84
CA GLY A 83 -9.81 -15.58 -6.23
C GLY A 83 -10.70 -14.39 -6.57
N ASP A 84 -11.93 -14.39 -6.06
CA ASP A 84 -12.90 -13.31 -6.28
C ASP A 84 -12.43 -11.94 -5.76
N TRP A 85 -11.56 -11.92 -4.73
CA TRP A 85 -11.01 -10.68 -4.18
C TRP A 85 -9.99 -10.02 -5.11
N CYS A 86 -9.45 -10.78 -6.07
CA CYS A 86 -8.46 -10.31 -7.03
C CYS A 86 -9.10 -9.83 -8.34
N LEU A 87 -10.44 -9.85 -8.45
CA LEU A 87 -11.17 -9.43 -9.63
C LEU A 87 -11.42 -7.92 -9.61
N HIS A 88 -11.41 -7.30 -10.80
CA HIS A 88 -11.75 -5.88 -11.00
C HIS A 88 -10.91 -4.85 -10.22
N GLY A 89 -9.76 -5.24 -9.66
CA GLY A 89 -8.86 -4.29 -9.02
C GLY A 89 -7.95 -3.55 -10.01
N PRO A 90 -7.02 -2.73 -9.49
CA PRO A 90 -6.14 -1.93 -10.32
C PRO A 90 -5.31 -2.78 -11.29
N PRO A 91 -5.02 -2.28 -12.51
CA PRO A 91 -4.23 -3.02 -13.49
C PRO A 91 -2.87 -3.45 -12.93
N GLY A 92 -2.57 -4.75 -13.05
CA GLY A 92 -1.31 -5.33 -12.59
C GLY A 92 -1.17 -5.46 -11.07
N ALA A 93 -2.22 -5.13 -10.29
CA ALA A 93 -2.20 -5.29 -8.85
C ALA A 93 -1.89 -6.74 -8.46
N ALA A 94 -1.11 -6.89 -7.41
CA ALA A 94 -0.84 -8.17 -6.79
C ALA A 94 -1.48 -8.20 -5.41
N TYR A 95 -1.85 -9.40 -4.97
CA TYR A 95 -2.71 -9.59 -3.81
C TYR A 95 -2.08 -10.62 -2.89
N ASN A 96 -2.14 -10.36 -1.59
CA ASN A 96 -1.70 -11.28 -0.56
C ASN A 96 -2.59 -11.16 0.69
N THR A 97 -2.30 -11.97 1.70
CA THR A 97 -3.02 -11.96 2.97
C THR A 97 -2.05 -12.06 4.14
N SER A 98 -2.36 -11.38 5.23
CA SER A 98 -1.69 -11.55 6.52
C SER A 98 -2.70 -11.80 7.63
N LYS A 99 -2.25 -12.33 8.78
CA LYS A 99 -3.16 -12.68 9.89
C LYS A 99 -3.81 -11.44 10.50
N ASN A 100 -3.06 -10.34 10.56
CA ASN A 100 -3.45 -9.09 11.18
C ASN A 100 -3.91 -8.03 10.15
N GLY A 101 -3.67 -8.25 8.86
CA GLY A 101 -3.95 -7.30 7.77
C GLY A 101 -2.79 -6.37 7.44
N TRP A 102 -1.74 -6.37 8.26
CA TRP A 102 -0.57 -5.50 8.14
C TRP A 102 0.50 -6.08 7.21
N MET A 103 1.42 -5.22 6.79
CA MET A 103 2.62 -5.60 6.07
C MET A 103 3.67 -6.24 7.01
N GLU A 104 3.58 -7.56 7.16
CA GLU A 104 4.59 -8.36 7.89
C GLU A 104 5.86 -8.57 7.02
N GLU A 105 7.00 -8.86 7.65
CA GLU A 105 8.31 -9.04 6.97
C GLU A 105 8.25 -9.99 5.77
N ASN A 106 7.61 -11.15 5.93
CA ASN A 106 7.45 -12.14 4.88
C ASN A 106 6.60 -11.61 3.72
N VAL A 107 5.55 -10.83 4.01
CA VAL A 107 4.65 -10.25 3.01
C VAL A 107 5.37 -9.17 2.21
N PHE A 108 6.22 -8.37 2.88
CA PHE A 108 7.13 -7.41 2.26
C PHE A 108 8.21 -8.09 1.40
N TYR A 109 8.81 -9.16 1.90
CA TYR A 109 9.80 -9.93 1.14
C TYR A 109 9.21 -10.49 -0.17
N GLU A 110 8.00 -11.05 -0.10
CA GLU A 110 7.28 -11.52 -1.28
C GLU A 110 7.01 -10.38 -2.27
N TRP A 111 6.56 -9.21 -1.79
CA TRP A 111 6.40 -8.02 -2.64
C TRP A 111 7.73 -7.61 -3.31
N PHE A 112 8.80 -7.53 -2.52
CA PHE A 112 10.11 -7.10 -3.00
C PHE A 112 10.62 -8.03 -4.11
N LYS A 113 10.53 -9.34 -3.88
CA LYS A 113 11.02 -10.37 -4.79
C LYS A 113 10.16 -10.50 -6.05
N HIS A 114 8.84 -10.50 -5.91
CA HIS A 114 7.93 -10.83 -7.00
C HIS A 114 7.38 -9.63 -7.75
N LEU A 115 7.47 -8.41 -7.17
CA LEU A 115 6.98 -7.19 -7.80
C LEU A 115 8.11 -6.17 -7.99
N PHE A 116 8.81 -5.77 -6.93
CA PHE A 116 9.82 -4.70 -7.05
C PHE A 116 11.00 -5.09 -7.96
N ILE A 117 11.62 -6.26 -7.77
CA ILE A 117 12.75 -6.70 -8.59
C ILE A 117 12.37 -6.82 -10.09
N PRO A 118 11.27 -7.51 -10.47
CA PRO A 118 10.86 -7.60 -11.87
C PRO A 118 10.51 -6.24 -12.49
N GLN A 119 9.78 -5.38 -11.76
CA GLN A 119 9.37 -4.06 -12.26
C GLN A 119 10.56 -3.11 -12.46
N THR A 120 11.62 -3.28 -11.68
CA THR A 120 12.85 -2.46 -11.76
C THR A 120 14.00 -3.15 -12.49
N ALA A 121 13.74 -4.28 -13.17
CA ALA A 121 14.77 -5.08 -13.84
C ALA A 121 15.49 -4.29 -14.95
N ARG A 122 14.78 -3.39 -15.64
CA ARG A 122 15.33 -2.55 -16.71
C ARG A 122 15.87 -1.20 -16.22
N THR A 123 15.65 -0.87 -14.94
CA THR A 123 16.14 0.37 -14.36
C THR A 123 17.65 0.28 -14.13
N PRO A 124 18.45 1.27 -14.56
CA PRO A 124 19.89 1.31 -14.31
C PRO A 124 20.21 1.16 -12.83
N LYS A 125 21.32 0.49 -12.51
CA LYS A 125 21.77 0.27 -11.13
C LYS A 125 22.86 1.30 -10.75
N PRO A 126 23.01 1.64 -9.47
CA PRO A 126 22.25 1.15 -8.30
C PRO A 126 20.83 1.72 -8.23
N ILE A 127 19.93 1.06 -7.50
CA ILE A 127 18.59 1.58 -7.20
C ILE A 127 18.52 1.83 -5.70
N LEU A 128 18.07 3.02 -5.32
CA LEU A 128 17.75 3.37 -3.94
C LEU A 128 16.27 3.07 -3.71
N LEU A 129 15.94 2.24 -2.73
CA LEU A 129 14.58 2.05 -2.25
C LEU A 129 14.48 2.63 -0.84
N MET A 130 13.62 3.62 -0.67
CA MET A 130 13.31 4.25 0.61
C MET A 130 12.09 3.58 1.22
N LEU A 131 12.20 3.33 2.52
CA LEU A 131 11.23 2.66 3.38
C LEU A 131 11.12 3.48 4.66
N ASP A 132 9.91 3.68 5.17
CA ASP A 132 9.77 4.18 6.54
C ASP A 132 10.19 3.07 7.52
N GLY A 133 10.89 3.44 8.59
CA GLY A 133 11.48 2.53 9.57
C GLY A 133 10.46 1.95 10.56
N HIS A 134 9.20 1.80 10.14
CA HIS A 134 8.15 1.29 11.00
C HIS A 134 8.29 -0.23 11.15
N THR A 135 8.86 -0.65 12.27
CA THR A 135 8.87 -2.07 12.67
C THR A 135 7.52 -2.38 13.30
N SER A 136 6.70 -3.18 12.62
CA SER A 136 5.48 -3.79 13.18
C SER A 136 5.78 -5.07 13.97
#